data_AF-A0A653J5Z1-F1
#
_entry.id   AF-A0A653J5Z1-F1
#
_cell.length_a   1.000
_cell.length_b   1.000
_cell.length_c   1.000
_cell.angle_alpha   90.00
_cell.angle_beta   90.00
_cell.angle_gamma   90.00
#
_symmetry.space_group_name_H-M   'P 1'
#
loop_
_entity.id
_entity.type
_entity.pdbx_description
1 polymer ?
#
loop_
_entity_poly.entity_id
_entity_poly.type
_entity_poly.pdbx_seq_one_letter_code
_entity_poly.pdbx_strand_id
1 'polypeptide(L)'
;MRFAIRSCDHHLVVAALYGTQARLTILKQPAPQSDPQTLALNALGWIIVDEERAERFLSLTGLTPDELRASIGYPSTLAAVLDFLCSHEPDLVAAADAIGCRPQDLVAARERLAA
;
A
#
# COMPACT_ATOMS: atom_id res chain seq x y z
N MET A 1 -3.17 -37.59 -17.12
CA MET A 1 -3.52 -36.43 -17.97
C MET A 1 -4.26 -35.42 -17.09
N ARG A 2 -3.52 -34.55 -16.36
CA ARG A 2 -4.05 -33.53 -15.45
C ARG A 2 -3.22 -32.26 -15.67
N PHE A 3 -3.83 -31.31 -16.37
CA PHE A 3 -3.39 -29.94 -16.71
C PHE A 3 -4.72 -29.21 -16.96
N ALA A 4 -5.00 -27.97 -16.61
CA ALA A 4 -4.46 -26.92 -15.76
C ALA A 4 -5.58 -25.84 -15.72
N ILE A 5 -5.38 -24.75 -14.97
CA ILE A 5 -6.13 -23.47 -15.04
C ILE A 5 -7.54 -23.56 -14.39
N ARG A 6 -7.94 -22.79 -13.36
CA ARG A 6 -7.85 -21.33 -13.18
C ARG A 6 -8.43 -20.96 -11.78
N SER A 7 -7.66 -20.68 -10.73
CA SER A 7 -7.04 -19.39 -10.35
C SER A 7 -7.83 -18.09 -10.63
N CYS A 8 -9.14 -18.15 -10.86
CA CYS A 8 -10.01 -16.97 -10.90
C CYS A 8 -11.07 -17.09 -9.80
N ASP A 9 -11.01 -16.22 -8.80
CA ASP A 9 -12.16 -15.46 -8.27
C ASP A 9 -11.85 -14.87 -6.88
N HIS A 10 -10.94 -13.91 -6.83
CA HIS A 10 -10.89 -12.97 -5.69
C HIS A 10 -10.89 -11.49 -6.11
N HIS A 11 -10.70 -11.19 -7.39
CA HIS A 11 -10.64 -9.81 -7.90
C HIS A 11 -11.98 -9.28 -8.43
N LEU A 12 -12.97 -10.16 -8.66
CA LEU A 12 -14.23 -9.79 -9.32
C LEU A 12 -15.31 -9.17 -8.40
N VAL A 13 -15.09 -9.14 -7.08
CA VAL A 13 -16.08 -8.56 -6.15
C VAL A 13 -15.87 -7.06 -5.92
N VAL A 14 -14.69 -6.50 -6.22
CA VAL A 14 -14.35 -5.11 -5.85
C VAL A 14 -14.80 -4.09 -6.89
N ALA A 15 -14.86 -4.46 -8.17
CA ALA A 15 -15.16 -3.51 -9.25
C ALA A 15 -16.67 -3.19 -9.42
N ALA A 16 -17.58 -4.01 -8.87
CA ALA A 16 -19.01 -3.89 -9.14
C ALA A 16 -19.79 -2.91 -8.24
N LEU A 17 -19.16 -2.32 -7.21
CA LEU A 17 -19.86 -1.47 -6.22
C LEU A 17 -19.58 0.03 -6.34
N TYR A 18 -18.67 0.46 -7.22
CA TYR A 18 -18.21 1.85 -7.29
C TYR A 18 -18.79 2.65 -8.46
N GLY A 19 -20.08 2.50 -8.75
CA GLY A 19 -20.69 3.45 -9.69
C GLY A 19 -22.15 3.24 -9.97
N THR A 20 -23.04 3.73 -9.09
CA THR A 20 -24.23 4.46 -9.53
C THR A 20 -24.89 5.24 -8.38
N GLN A 21 -25.16 6.53 -8.63
CA GLN A 21 -26.07 7.44 -7.90
C GLN A 21 -25.65 8.00 -6.53
N ALA A 22 -25.50 9.32 -6.43
CA ALA A 22 -26.59 10.19 -5.97
C ALA A 22 -26.12 11.64 -5.77
N ARG A 23 -26.95 12.56 -6.28
CA ARG A 23 -26.96 13.99 -6.03
C ARG A 23 -27.14 14.28 -4.52
N LEU A 24 -26.05 14.46 -3.78
CA LEU A 24 -26.05 14.93 -2.39
C LEU A 24 -24.93 15.95 -2.18
N THR A 25 -25.33 17.22 -2.09
CA THR A 25 -24.46 18.38 -1.83
C THR A 25 -24.29 18.62 -0.33
N ILE A 26 -23.81 17.63 0.43
CA ILE A 26 -23.41 17.84 1.83
C ILE A 26 -22.42 16.75 2.27
N LEU A 27 -21.19 17.16 2.59
CA LEU A 27 -20.06 16.35 3.08
C LEU A 27 -19.71 15.11 2.26
N LYS A 28 -18.70 15.25 1.40
CA LYS A 28 -17.73 14.16 1.20
C LYS A 28 -17.09 13.93 2.57
N GLN A 29 -17.70 13.11 3.43
CA GLN A 29 -16.95 12.46 4.49
C GLN A 29 -15.88 11.66 3.74
N PRO A 30 -14.58 12.00 3.87
CA PRO A 30 -13.58 11.08 3.39
C PRO A 30 -13.88 9.78 4.12
N ALA A 31 -13.96 8.66 3.38
CA ALA A 31 -13.87 7.33 3.98
C ALA A 31 -12.81 7.40 5.08
N PRO A 32 -13.02 6.78 6.26
CA PRO A 32 -12.14 6.95 7.42
C PRO A 32 -10.72 6.95 6.90
N GLN A 33 -10.04 8.10 6.99
CA GLN A 33 -8.68 8.23 6.46
C GLN A 33 -7.91 7.16 7.19
N SER A 34 -7.66 6.03 6.52
CA SER A 34 -6.99 4.90 7.15
C SER A 34 -5.73 5.46 7.77
N ASP A 35 -5.56 5.18 9.05
CA ASP A 35 -4.47 5.70 9.84
C ASP A 35 -3.17 5.57 9.03
N PRO A 36 -2.42 6.68 8.81
CA PRO A 36 -1.32 6.68 7.87
C PRO A 36 -0.24 5.66 8.27
N GLN A 37 -0.07 5.39 9.56
CA GLN A 37 0.83 4.37 10.06
C GLN A 37 0.35 2.97 9.67
N THR A 38 -0.95 2.70 9.82
CA THR A 38 -1.58 1.45 9.38
C THR A 38 -1.43 1.23 7.86
N LEU A 39 -1.65 2.26 7.04
CA LEU A 39 -1.42 2.18 5.59
C LEU A 39 0.03 1.86 5.24
N ALA A 40 0.98 2.54 5.89
CA ALA A 40 2.40 2.29 5.71
C ALA A 40 2.81 0.88 6.15
N LEU A 41 2.23 0.35 7.23
CA LEU A 41 2.51 -0.99 7.71
C LEU A 41 1.94 -2.07 6.77
N ASN A 42 0.75 -1.85 6.22
CA ASN A 42 0.18 -2.74 5.20
C ASN A 42 1.03 -2.74 3.92
N ALA A 43 1.50 -1.56 3.49
CA ALA A 43 2.44 -1.41 2.39
C ALA A 43 3.77 -2.12 2.66
N LEU A 44 4.31 -1.99 3.87
CA LEU A 44 5.52 -2.71 4.28
C LEU A 44 5.30 -4.23 4.19
N GLY A 45 4.16 -4.72 4.69
CA GLY A 45 3.77 -6.12 4.59
C GLY A 45 3.78 -6.64 3.15
N TRP A 46 3.26 -5.85 2.21
CA TRP A 46 3.24 -6.21 0.78
C TRP A 46 4.64 -6.27 0.15
N ILE A 47 5.55 -5.39 0.58
CA ILE A 47 6.96 -5.37 0.13
C ILE A 47 7.68 -6.62 0.65
N ILE A 48 7.60 -6.90 1.95
CA ILE A 48 8.41 -7.96 2.58
C ILE A 48 7.91 -9.39 2.29
N VAL A 49 6.68 -9.54 1.77
CA VAL A 49 6.15 -10.84 1.32
C VAL A 49 6.90 -11.37 0.09
N ASP A 50 7.52 -10.49 -0.69
CA ASP A 50 8.26 -10.83 -1.90
C ASP A 50 9.74 -10.54 -1.69
N GLU A 51 10.57 -11.58 -1.84
CA GLU A 51 11.99 -11.53 -1.54
C GLU A 51 12.73 -10.52 -2.44
N GLU A 52 12.35 -10.41 -3.72
CA GLU A 52 12.96 -9.46 -4.65
C GLU A 52 12.63 -8.01 -4.26
N ARG A 53 11.38 -7.75 -3.87
CA ARG A 53 10.96 -6.42 -3.39
C ARG A 53 11.64 -6.07 -2.06
N ALA A 54 11.73 -7.03 -1.14
CA ALA A 54 12.38 -6.86 0.15
C ALA A 54 13.87 -6.53 0.00
N GLU A 55 14.59 -7.29 -0.83
CA GLU A 55 16.01 -7.05 -1.10
C GLU A 55 16.25 -5.67 -1.73
N ARG A 56 15.40 -5.27 -2.70
CA ARG A 56 15.48 -3.95 -3.32
C ARG A 56 15.24 -2.83 -2.31
N PHE A 57 14.24 -2.98 -1.44
CA PHE A 57 13.93 -2.00 -0.40
C PHE A 57 15.09 -1.84 0.60
N LEU A 58 15.65 -2.95 1.10
CA LEU A 58 16.78 -2.92 2.04
C LEU A 58 18.05 -2.35 1.38
N SER A 59 18.29 -2.67 0.12
CA SER A 59 19.43 -2.14 -0.64
C SER A 59 19.34 -0.63 -0.86
N LEU A 60 18.13 -0.10 -1.10
CA LEU A 60 17.92 1.34 -1.31
C LEU A 60 17.91 2.13 0.00
N THR A 61 17.32 1.59 1.06
CA THR A 61 17.28 2.25 2.37
C THR A 61 18.57 2.08 3.16
N GLY A 62 19.41 1.10 2.80
CA GLY A 62 20.62 0.74 3.54
C GLY A 62 20.35 0.07 4.89
N LEU A 63 19.10 -0.29 5.16
CA LEU A 63 18.70 -0.91 6.42
C LEU A 63 18.95 -2.42 6.38
N THR A 64 19.35 -2.98 7.52
CA THR A 64 19.26 -4.42 7.77
C THR A 64 17.86 -4.80 8.27
N PRO A 65 17.45 -6.09 8.16
CA PRO A 65 16.18 -6.57 8.70
C PRO A 65 15.99 -6.29 10.20
N ASP A 66 17.07 -6.34 10.98
CA ASP A 66 17.04 -6.05 12.42
C ASP A 66 16.84 -4.56 12.70
N GLU A 67 17.54 -3.68 11.97
CA GLU A 67 17.35 -2.22 12.06
C GLU A 67 15.95 -1.79 11.60
N LEU A 68 15.42 -2.44 10.57
CA LEU A 68 14.04 -2.24 10.14
C LEU A 68 13.09 -2.58 11.29
N ARG A 69 13.19 -3.78 11.89
CA ARG A 69 12.33 -4.17 13.02
C ARG A 69 12.43 -3.22 14.21
N ALA A 70 13.63 -2.76 14.52
CA ALA A 70 13.85 -1.78 15.59
C ALA A 70 13.24 -0.41 15.28
N SER A 71 13.06 -0.08 13.99
CA SER A 71 12.64 1.24 13.55
C SER A 71 11.18 1.33 13.03
N ILE A 72 10.46 0.22 12.90
CA ILE A 72 9.03 0.18 12.46
C ILE A 72 8.11 1.10 13.31
N GLY A 73 8.47 1.36 14.56
CA GLY A 73 7.71 2.25 15.44
C GLY A 73 7.83 3.75 15.13
N TYR A 74 8.82 4.15 14.32
CA TYR A 74 9.05 5.56 14.01
C TYR A 74 8.27 5.98 12.75
N PRO A 75 7.59 7.15 12.79
CA PRO A 75 6.84 7.66 11.63
C PRO A 75 7.76 7.94 10.43
N SER A 76 9.02 8.31 10.67
CA SER A 76 10.03 8.52 9.62
C SER A 76 10.35 7.24 8.84
N THR A 77 10.44 6.10 9.52
CA THR A 77 10.65 4.80 8.86
C THR A 77 9.44 4.43 8.00
N LEU A 78 8.23 4.62 8.53
CA LEU A 78 6.99 4.37 7.79
C LEU A 78 6.84 5.31 6.57
N ALA A 79 7.27 6.56 6.70
CA ALA A 79 7.35 7.49 5.57
C ALA A 79 8.34 7.00 4.50
N ALA A 80 9.51 6.48 4.88
CA ALA A 80 10.49 5.93 3.94
C ALA A 80 9.97 4.71 3.16
N VAL A 81 9.15 3.86 3.78
CA VAL A 81 8.46 2.75 3.09
C VAL A 81 7.55 3.28 1.99
N LEU A 82 6.74 4.29 2.30
CA LEU A 82 5.84 4.89 1.32
C LEU A 82 6.60 5.66 0.24
N ASP A 83 7.73 6.29 0.58
CA ASP A 83 8.60 6.98 -0.36
C ASP A 83 9.25 6.03 -1.38
N PHE A 84 9.67 4.84 -0.93
CA PHE A 84 10.12 3.76 -1.81
C PHE A 84 9.05 3.36 -2.83
N LEU A 85 7.81 3.18 -2.40
CA LEU A 85 6.71 2.89 -3.33
C LEU A 85 6.44 4.05 -4.27
N CYS A 86 6.46 5.29 -3.77
CA CYS A 86 6.25 6.48 -4.60
C CYS A 86 7.35 6.69 -5.64
N SER A 87 8.56 6.17 -5.40
CA SER A 87 9.68 6.21 -6.34
C SER A 87 9.51 5.25 -7.52
N HIS A 88 8.58 4.29 -7.43
CA HIS A 88 8.29 3.34 -8.51
C HIS A 88 6.78 3.21 -8.74
N GLU A 89 6.26 3.94 -9.73
CA GLU A 89 4.83 3.98 -10.05
C GLU A 89 4.14 2.60 -10.16
N PRO A 90 4.70 1.57 -10.84
CA PRO A 90 4.00 0.29 -10.93
C PRO A 90 3.94 -0.46 -9.59
N ASP A 91 4.93 -0.29 -8.71
CA ASP A 91 4.84 -0.84 -7.34
C ASP A 91 3.79 -0.12 -6.52
N LEU A 92 3.71 1.22 -6.64
CA LEU A 92 2.70 2.03 -5.95
C LEU A 92 1.28 1.56 -6.32
N VAL A 93 1.02 1.37 -7.62
CA VAL A 93 -0.27 0.92 -8.12
C VAL A 93 -0.56 -0.51 -7.68
N ALA A 94 0.43 -1.41 -7.76
CA ALA A 94 0.26 -2.80 -7.35
C ALA A 94 0.04 -2.95 -5.83
N ALA A 95 0.76 -2.19 -5.01
CA ALA A 95 0.56 -2.15 -3.56
C ALA A 95 -0.82 -1.59 -3.21
N ALA A 96 -1.25 -0.51 -3.88
CA ALA A 96 -2.57 0.07 -3.67
C ALA A 96 -3.69 -0.93 -4.03
N ASP A 97 -3.57 -1.63 -5.16
CA ASP A 97 -4.53 -2.66 -5.58
C ASP A 97 -4.58 -3.82 -4.57
N ALA A 98 -3.43 -4.30 -4.10
CA ALA A 98 -3.35 -5.38 -3.12
C ALA A 98 -3.92 -5.00 -1.74
N ILE A 99 -3.77 -3.73 -1.32
CA ILE A 99 -4.28 -3.20 -0.05
C ILE A 99 -5.76 -2.79 -0.17
N GLY A 100 -6.27 -2.61 -1.40
CA GLY A 100 -7.63 -2.14 -1.66
C GLY A 100 -7.82 -0.65 -1.42
N CYS A 101 -6.75 0.15 -1.56
CA CYS A 101 -6.79 1.61 -1.44
C CYS A 101 -6.45 2.28 -2.78
N ARG A 102 -6.57 3.61 -2.85
CA ARG A 102 -6.13 4.35 -4.04
C ARG A 102 -4.66 4.71 -3.90
N PRO A 103 -3.88 4.74 -5.00
CA PRO A 103 -2.48 5.19 -4.95
C PRO A 103 -2.30 6.56 -4.30
N GLN A 104 -3.27 7.46 -4.50
CA GLN A 104 -3.25 8.79 -3.89
C GLN A 104 -3.38 8.74 -2.36
N ASP A 105 -4.00 7.71 -1.80
CA ASP A 105 -4.14 7.55 -0.34
C ASP A 105 -2.79 7.20 0.29
N LEU A 106 -1.96 6.39 -0.40
CA LEU A 106 -0.59 6.07 0.03
C LEU A 106 0.31 7.32 -0.02
N VAL A 107 0.23 8.10 -1.11
CA VAL A 107 0.96 9.37 -1.22
C VAL A 107 0.53 10.34 -0.12
N ALA A 108 -0.78 10.46 0.12
CA ALA A 108 -1.32 11.32 1.17
C ALA A 108 -0.95 10.85 2.59
N ALA A 109 -0.75 9.54 2.80
CA ALA A 109 -0.25 8.99 4.05
C ALA A 109 1.24 9.35 4.25
N ARG A 110 2.06 9.27 3.20
CA ARG A 110 3.48 9.68 3.23
C ARG A 110 3.63 11.12 3.71
N GLU A 111 2.88 12.04 3.08
CA GLU A 111 2.90 13.47 3.43
C GLU A 111 2.53 13.73 4.90
N ARG A 112 1.63 12.92 5.47
CA ARG A 112 1.23 13.04 6.88
C ARG A 112 2.28 12.52 7.86
N LEU A 113 3.09 11.55 7.45
CA LEU A 113 4.14 10.95 8.26
C LEU A 113 5.47 11.69 8.17
N ALA A 114 5.69 12.43 7.08
CA ALA A 114 6.87 13.25 6.85
C ALA A 114 6.75 14.70 7.39
N ALA A 115 5.55 15.10 7.80
CA ALA A 115 5.25 16.41 8.41
C ALA A 115 5.59 16.44 9.90
#